data_AF-A0A831LWC0-F1
#
_entry.id   AF-A0A831LWC0-F1
#
_cell.length_a   1.000
_cell.length_b   1.000
_cell.length_c   1.000
_cell.angle_alpha   90.00
_cell.angle_beta   90.00
_cell.angle_gamma   90.00
#
_symmetry.space_group_name_H-M   'P 1'
#
loop_
_entity.id
_entity.type
_entity.pdbx_description
1 polymer ?
#
loop_
_entity_poly.entity_id
_entity_poly.type
_entity_poly.pdbx_seq_one_letter_code
_entity_poly.pdbx_strand_id
1 'polypeptide(L)' 'MKRVIIICEGPTEQEFCKDVLTPYFFKKDIFIQAPLIKKSGGGIVPWETLKKQIETHLKQEPSAIITMLIDYYGIP' A
#
# COMPACT_ATOMS: atom_id res chain seq x y z
N MET A 1 13.11 -7.69 -11.18
CA MET A 1 12.95 -6.53 -10.26
C MET A 1 11.93 -6.92 -9.21
N LYS A 2 12.30 -6.91 -7.92
CA LYS A 2 11.36 -7.26 -6.84
C LYS A 2 10.65 -6.00 -6.38
N ARG A 3 9.33 -5.96 -6.47
CA ARG A 3 8.54 -4.77 -6.14
C ARG A 3 7.53 -5.10 -5.06
N VAL A 4 7.43 -4.22 -4.07
CA VAL A 4 6.47 -4.32 -2.99
C VAL A 4 5.61 -3.07 -3.01
N ILE A 5 4.30 -3.25 -3.07
CA ILE A 5 3.31 -2.17 -3.01
C ILE A 5 2.66 -2.23 -1.62
N ILE A 6 2.83 -1.18 -0.84
CA ILE A 6 2.31 -1.03 0.52
C ILE A 6 1.20 0.00 0.48
N ILE A 7 -0.05 -0.45 0.53
CA ILE A 7 -1.19 0.46 0.53
C ILE A 7 -1.30 1.12 1.90
N CYS A 8 -1.15 2.43 1.94
CA CYS A 8 -1.09 3.24 3.15
C CYS A 8 -2.43 3.92 3.43
N GLU A 9 -2.83 3.97 4.70
CA GLU A 9 -4.07 4.66 5.08
C GLU A 9 -3.95 6.18 4.95
N GLY A 10 -2.83 6.74 5.39
CA GLY A 10 -2.60 8.17 5.43
C GLY A 10 -1.15 8.57 5.15
N PRO A 11 -0.88 9.88 5.22
CA PRO A 11 0.44 10.44 4.94
C PRO A 11 1.54 9.90 5.87
N THR A 12 1.22 9.64 7.15
CA THR A 12 2.18 9.14 8.14
C THR A 12 2.75 7.78 7.74
N GLU A 13 1.90 6.83 7.34
CA GLU A 13 2.31 5.49 6.90
C GLU A 13 3.11 5.56 5.60
N GLN A 14 2.71 6.48 4.70
CA GLN A 14 3.41 6.73 3.45
C GLN A 14 4.82 7.29 3.68
N GLU A 15 4.98 8.26 4.59
CA GLU A 15 6.27 8.82 4.99
C GLU A 15 7.16 7.75 5.61
N PHE A 16 6.62 6.90 6.50
CA PHE A 16 7.38 5.75 7.03
C PHE A 16 7.88 4.82 5.92
N CYS A 17 7.03 4.50 4.94
CA CYS A 17 7.45 3.66 3.81
C CYS A 17 8.56 4.33 2.97
N LYS A 18 8.45 5.65 2.75
CA LYS A 18 9.39 6.41 1.93
C LYS A 18 10.74 6.63 2.64
N ASP A 19 10.72 7.02 3.90
CA ASP A 19 11.89 7.52 4.60
C ASP A 19 12.62 6.42 5.38
N VAL A 20 11.90 5.35 5.79
CA VAL A 20 12.47 4.24 6.56
C VAL A 20 12.58 2.97 5.71
N LEU A 21 11.48 2.50 5.12
CA LEU A 21 11.48 1.21 4.42
C LEU A 21 12.24 1.27 3.09
N THR A 22 12.01 2.31 2.28
CA THR A 22 12.60 2.41 0.94
C THR A 22 14.13 2.36 0.99
N PRO A 23 14.86 3.13 1.82
CA PRO A 23 16.32 3.04 1.89
C PRO A 23 16.83 1.66 2.34
N TYR A 24 16.09 0.97 3.23
CA TYR A 24 16.46 -0.35 3.72
C TYR A 24 16.31 -1.44 2.64
N PHE A 25 15.20 -1.40 1.90
CA PHE A 25 14.88 -2.39 0.87
C PHE A 25 15.59 -2.13 -0.46
N PHE A 26 15.88 -0.87 -0.79
CA PHE A 26 16.62 -0.53 -2.00
C PHE A 26 18.00 -1.19 -2.03
N LYS A 27 18.68 -1.28 -0.88
CA LYS A 27 19.96 -2.01 -0.72
C LYS A 27 19.87 -3.51 -1.01
N LYS A 28 18.65 -4.06 -1.15
CA LYS A 28 18.35 -5.47 -1.43
C LYS A 28 17.73 -5.66 -2.82
N ASP A 29 17.81 -4.66 -3.69
CA ASP A 29 17.16 -4.63 -5.01
C ASP A 29 15.63 -4.83 -4.92
N ILE A 30 15.04 -4.33 -3.83
CA ILE A 30 13.59 -4.34 -3.59
C ILE A 30 13.08 -2.91 -3.62
N PHE A 31 12.09 -2.66 -4.47
CA PHE A 31 11.53 -1.34 -4.71
C PHE A 31 10.17 -1.23 -4.02
N ILE A 32 10.04 -0.25 -3.13
CA ILE A 32 8.80 0.02 -2.40
C ILE A 32 7.98 1.07 -3.14
N GLN A 33 6.68 0.84 -3.23
CA GLN A 33 5.69 1.85 -3.56
C GLN A 33 4.69 1.98 -2.43
N ALA A 34 4.28 3.20 -2.11
CA ALA A 34 3.40 3.48 -1.00
C ALA A 34 2.18 4.33 -1.43
N PRO A 35 1.24 3.79 -2.23
CA PRO A 35 0.04 4.52 -2.60
C PRO A 35 -0.89 4.73 -1.40
N LEU A 36 -1.52 5.90 -1.33
CA LEU A 36 -2.59 6.16 -0.36
C LEU A 36 -3.89 5.52 -0.80
N ILE A 37 -4.67 5.02 0.16
CA ILE A 37 -6.07 4.64 -0.07
C ILE A 37 -6.84 5.89 -0.52
N LYS A 38 -7.52 5.81 -1.67
CA LYS A 38 -8.39 6.90 -2.14
C LYS A 38 -9.61 7.04 -1.20
N LYS A 39 -9.50 7.90 -0.18
CA LYS A 39 -10.63 8.27 0.69
C LYS A 39 -11.70 8.97 -0.15
N SER A 40 -12.88 8.37 -0.28
CA SER A 40 -14.06 9.04 -0.83
C SER A 40 -14.65 9.96 0.25
N GLY A 41 -14.36 11.26 0.18
CA GLY A 41 -15.12 12.29 0.91
C GLY A 41 -15.08 12.23 2.44
N GLY A 42 -14.03 11.66 3.05
CA GLY A 42 -13.79 11.75 4.51
C GLY A 42 -14.09 10.47 5.32
N GLY A 43 -14.54 9.39 4.68
CA GLY A 43 -14.73 8.08 5.32
C GLY A 43 -13.62 7.08 5.00
N ILE A 44 -13.48 6.07 5.85
CA ILE A 44 -12.61 4.92 5.61
C ILE A 44 -13.23 4.11 4.46
N VAL A 45 -12.40 3.71 3.51
CA VAL A 45 -12.87 2.99 2.32
C VAL A 45 -13.38 1.63 2.74
N PRO A 46 -14.62 1.25 2.38
CA PRO A 46 -15.15 -0.07 2.71
C PRO A 46 -14.24 -1.17 2.19
N TRP A 47 -14.06 -2.24 2.98
CA TRP A 47 -13.16 -3.35 2.65
C TRP A 47 -13.37 -3.89 1.23
N GLU A 48 -14.61 -4.03 0.78
CA GLU A 48 -14.93 -4.50 -0.58
C GLU A 48 -14.33 -3.64 -1.69
N THR A 49 -14.29 -2.32 -1.50
CA THR A 49 -13.68 -1.40 -2.46
C THR A 49 -12.15 -1.52 -2.44
N LEU A 50 -11.56 -1.62 -1.25
CA LEU A 50 -10.13 -1.82 -1.08
C LEU A 50 -9.67 -3.15 -1.70
N LYS A 51 -10.38 -4.24 -1.39
CA LYS A 51 -10.16 -5.56 -1.96
C LYS A 51 -10.24 -5.54 -3.48
N LYS A 52 -11.26 -4.90 -4.06
CA LYS A 52 -11.40 -4.78 -5.51
C LYS A 52 -10.23 -4.02 -6.14
N GLN A 53 -9.74 -2.96 -5.51
CA GLN A 53 -8.56 -2.21 -5.97
C GLN A 53 -7.30 -3.07 -5.90
N ILE A 54 -7.09 -3.80 -4.80
CA ILE A 54 -5.99 -4.74 -4.60
C ILE A 54 -6.03 -5.81 -5.69
N GLU A 55 -7.15 -6.49 -5.87
CA GLU A 55 -7.31 -7.54 -6.88
C GLU A 55 -7.11 -7.03 -8.31
N THR A 56 -7.54 -5.80 -8.60
CA THR A 56 -7.35 -5.18 -9.92
C THR A 56 -5.87 -4.90 -10.18
N HIS A 57 -5.13 -4.40 -9.19
CA HIS A 57 -3.69 -4.16 -9.32
C HIS A 57 -2.86 -5.46 -9.31
N LEU A 58 -3.24 -6.45 -8.49
CA LEU A 58 -2.59 -7.77 -8.46
C LEU A 58 -2.65 -8.49 -9.80
N LYS A 59 -3.78 -8.37 -10.54
CA LYS A 59 -3.92 -8.99 -11.86
C LYS A 59 -3.00 -8.40 -12.93
N GLN A 60 -2.51 -7.17 -12.73
CA GLN A 60 -1.69 -6.46 -13.70
C GLN A 60 -0.19 -6.69 -13.50
N GLU A 61 0.26 -6.97 -12.27
CA GLU A 61 1.67 -7.19 -11.94
C GLU A 61 1.88 -8.53 -11.18
N PRO A 62 1.96 -9.68 -11.88
CA PRO A 62 2.04 -11.00 -11.24
C PRO A 62 3.33 -11.23 -10.43
N SER A 63 4.35 -10.39 -10.59
CA SER A 63 5.62 -10.45 -9.86
C SER A 63 5.70 -9.47 -8.68
N ALA A 64 4.71 -8.60 -8.50
CA ALA A 64 4.66 -7.65 -7.40
C ALA A 64 4.05 -8.29 -6.14
N ILE A 65 4.61 -7.96 -4.98
CA ILE A 65 4.02 -8.30 -3.68
C ILE A 65 3.18 -7.11 -3.23
N ILE A 66 1.93 -7.34 -2.86
CA ILE A 66 1.06 -6.29 -2.31
C ILE A 66 0.78 -6.58 -0.85
N THR A 67 0.89 -5.54 -0.02
CA THR A 67 0.56 -5.56 1.40
C THR A 67 -0.07 -4.21 1.79
N MET A 68 -0.47 -4.08 3.06
CA MET A 68 -1.18 -2.91 3.59
C MET A 68 -0.51 -2.44 4.88
N LEU A 69 -0.50 -1.13 5.08
CA LEU A 69 -0.12 -0.48 6.34
C LEU A 69 -1.25 0.48 6.71
N ILE A 70 -2.21 -0.02 7.46
CA ILE A 70 -3.49 0.62 7.76
C ILE A 70 -3.93 0.30 9.20
N ASP A 71 -4.72 1.18 9.81
CA ASP A 71 -5.32 0.93 11.13
C ASP A 71 -6.45 -0.08 10.99
N TYR A 72 -6.18 -1.32 11.40
CA TYR A 72 -7.15 -2.43 11.32
C TYR A 72 -8.46 -2.12 12.07
N TYR A 73 -8.38 -1.41 13.19
CA TYR A 73 -9.55 -1.03 13.99
C TYR A 73 -10.40 0.10 13.38
N GLY A 74 -9.88 0.79 12.37
CA GLY A 74 -10.61 1.84 11.65
C GLY A 74 -11.49 1.30 10.53
N ILE A 75 -11.22 0.11 9.99
CA ILE A 75 -11.92 -0.39 8.80
C ILE A 75 -13.39 -0.73 9.16
N PRO A 76 -14.38 -0.05 8.55
CA PRO A 76 -15.79 -0.33 8.77
C PRO A 76 -16.27 -1.58 8.01
#